data_AF-R5AAG7-F1
#
_entry.id   AF-R5AAG7-F1
#
_cell.length_a   1.000
_cell.length_b   1.000
_cell.length_c   1.000
_cell.angle_alpha   90.00
_cell.angle_beta   90.00
_cell.angle_gamma   90.00
#
_symmetry.space_group_name_H-M   'P 1'
#
loop_
_entity.id
_entity.type
_entity.pdbx_description
1 polymer ?
#
loop_
_entity_poly.entity_id
_entity_poly.type
_entity_poly.pdbx_seq_one_letter_code
_entity_poly.pdbx_strand_id
1 'polypeptide(L)' 'MPVLSFNVEGVPSERVGEFLAKGGIAVRCGLHCAPLAHEKMGTLETGTVRVSPSAFTRREDMDALAVRLSHWRE' A
#
# COMPACT_ATOMS: atom_id res chain seq x y z
N MET A 1 8.54 13.68 4.90
CA MET A 1 8.09 12.35 5.33
C MET A 1 8.20 11.42 4.13
N PRO A 2 8.93 10.31 4.20
CA PRO A 2 9.05 9.39 3.06
C PRO A 2 7.69 8.78 2.70
N VAL A 3 7.47 8.52 1.42
CA VAL A 3 6.25 7.91 0.89
C VAL A 3 6.63 6.84 -0.12
N LEU A 4 6.01 5.66 0.02
CA LEU A 4 6.12 4.56 -0.93
C LEU A 4 4.72 4.18 -1.41
N SER A 5 4.47 4.32 -2.70
CA SER A 5 3.28 3.79 -3.37
C SER A 5 3.66 2.54 -4.16
N PHE A 6 2.84 1.49 -4.07
CA PHE A 6 3.06 0.23 -4.77
C PHE A 6 1.74 -0.44 -5.15
N ASN A 7 1.85 -1.45 -6.03
CA ASN A 7 0.77 -2.34 -6.41
C ASN A 7 1.22 -3.80 -6.26
N VAL A 8 0.26 -4.69 -6.04
CA VAL A 8 0.42 -6.11 -6.30
C VAL A 8 -0.24 -6.40 -7.64
N GLU A 9 0.48 -7.06 -8.55
CA GLU A 9 0.02 -7.30 -9.92
C GLU A 9 -1.33 -8.04 -9.95
N GLY A 10 -2.28 -7.51 -10.73
CA GLY A 10 -3.62 -8.09 -10.89
C GLY A 10 -4.55 -7.90 -9.69
N VAL A 11 -4.19 -7.09 -8.69
CA VAL A 11 -4.97 -6.92 -7.45
C VAL A 11 -5.30 -5.45 -7.20
N PRO A 12 -6.59 -5.10 -6.99
CA PRO A 12 -6.99 -3.76 -6.57
C PRO A 12 -6.34 -3.36 -5.23
N SER A 13 -5.93 -2.11 -5.11
CA SER A 13 -5.20 -1.61 -3.93
C SER A 13 -5.97 -1.81 -2.62
N GLU A 14 -7.29 -1.67 -2.67
CA GLU A 14 -8.23 -1.81 -1.55
C GLU A 14 -8.17 -3.21 -0.96
N ARG A 15 -8.14 -4.24 -1.82
CA ARG A 15 -8.01 -5.63 -1.38
C ARG A 15 -6.70 -5.81 -0.64
N VAL A 16 -5.61 -5.26 -1.19
CA VAL A 16 -4.29 -5.28 -0.53
C VAL A 16 -4.33 -4.61 0.84
N GLY A 17 -4.94 -3.43 0.92
CA GLY A 17 -5.17 -2.72 2.17
C GLY A 17 -5.97 -3.52 3.20
N GLU A 18 -7.04 -4.20 2.78
CA GLU A 18 -7.87 -5.02 3.68
C GLU A 18 -7.09 -6.16 4.33
N PHE A 19 -6.26 -6.88 3.57
CA PHE A 19 -5.49 -7.98 4.14
C PHE A 19 -4.31 -7.52 5.01
N LEU A 20 -3.73 -6.35 4.70
CA LEU A 20 -2.78 -5.68 5.58
C LEU A 20 -3.45 -5.22 6.89
N ALA A 21 -4.65 -4.66 6.80
CA ALA A 21 -5.43 -4.24 7.96
C ALA A 21 -5.79 -5.41 8.88
N LYS A 22 -6.10 -6.60 8.33
CA LYS A 22 -6.29 -7.84 9.11
C LYS A 22 -5.03 -8.24 9.91
N GLY A 23 -3.85 -7.85 9.46
CA GLY A 23 -2.58 -8.01 10.17
C GLY A 23 -2.22 -6.84 11.09
N GLY A 24 -3.12 -5.88 11.30
CA GLY A 24 -2.88 -4.69 12.12
C GLY A 24 -2.06 -3.59 11.43
N ILE A 25 -1.83 -3.68 10.11
CA ILE A 25 -1.00 -2.73 9.37
C ILE A 25 -1.90 -1.71 8.67
N ALA A 26 -1.83 -0.45 9.09
CA ALA A 26 -2.61 0.64 8.52
C ALA A 26 -1.92 1.27 7.30
N VAL A 27 -2.61 1.27 6.16
CA VAL A 27 -2.17 1.89 4.90
C VAL A 27 -3.29 2.69 4.26
N ARG A 28 -2.98 3.54 3.28
CA ARG A 28 -3.99 4.22 2.46
C ARG A 28 -4.07 3.56 1.09
N CYS A 29 -5.28 3.34 0.58
CA CYS A 29 -5.51 2.79 -0.76
C CYS A 29 -6.21 3.81 -1.68
N GLY A 30 -6.34 3.48 -2.95
CA GLY A 30 -7.04 4.29 -3.95
C GLY A 30 -6.17 5.34 -4.65
N LEU A 31 -6.79 6.44 -5.07
CA LEU A 31 -6.17 7.47 -5.94
C LEU A 31 -5.44 8.58 -5.20
N HIS A 32 -5.49 8.59 -3.87
CA HIS A 32 -4.82 9.58 -3.01
C HIS A 32 -5.05 11.05 -3.39
N CYS A 33 -6.24 11.37 -3.92
CA CYS A 33 -6.61 12.69 -4.44
C CYS A 33 -5.73 13.18 -5.61
N ALA A 34 -5.09 12.27 -6.35
CA ALA A 34 -4.19 12.57 -7.46
C ALA A 34 -4.55 11.80 -8.75
N PRO A 35 -5.79 11.87 -9.25
CA PRO A 35 -6.26 11.04 -10.37
C PRO A 35 -5.40 11.18 -11.65
N LEU A 36 -4.91 12.38 -11.96
CA LEU A 36 -4.05 12.60 -13.14
C LEU A 36 -2.68 11.92 -13.01
N ALA A 37 -2.15 11.80 -11.80
CA ALA A 37 -0.91 11.04 -11.57
C ALA A 37 -1.16 9.54 -11.75
N HIS A 38 -2.29 9.04 -11.26
CA HIS A 38 -2.69 7.66 -11.45
C HIS A 38 -2.94 7.32 -12.92
N GLU A 39 -3.58 8.22 -13.68
CA GLU A 39 -3.75 8.08 -15.13
C GLU A 39 -2.40 7.98 -15.84
N LYS A 40 -1.47 8.91 -15.56
CA LYS A 40 -0.12 8.90 -16.14
C LYS A 40 0.66 7.61 -15.80
N MET A 41 0.43 7.04 -14.62
CA MET A 41 1.10 5.82 -14.16
C MET A 41 0.33 4.53 -14.51
N GLY A 42 -0.81 4.63 -15.19
CA GLY A 42 -1.63 3.47 -15.56
C GLY A 42 -2.34 2.77 -14.39
N THR A 43 -2.60 3.49 -13.29
CA THR A 43 -3.18 2.97 -12.04
C THR A 43 -4.54 3.59 -11.71
N LEU A 44 -5.22 4.21 -12.68
CA LEU A 44 -6.52 4.87 -12.47
C LEU A 44 -7.60 3.88 -12.01
N GLU A 45 -7.59 2.66 -12.56
CA GLU A 45 -8.56 1.62 -12.23
C GLU A 45 -8.22 0.87 -10.93
N THR A 46 -6.93 0.71 -10.63
CA THR A 46 -6.48 -0.14 -9.52
C THR A 46 -6.13 0.63 -8.25
N GLY A 47 -5.91 1.95 -8.35
CA GLY A 47 -5.30 2.76 -7.30
C GLY A 47 -3.88 2.29 -6.96
N THR A 48 -3.33 2.77 -5.84
CA THR A 48 -2.10 2.23 -5.24
C THR A 48 -2.28 2.03 -3.74
N VAL A 49 -1.50 1.11 -3.16
CA VAL A 49 -1.29 1.07 -1.71
C VAL A 49 -0.19 2.05 -1.37
N ARG A 50 -0.42 2.92 -0.39
CA ARG A 50 0.54 3.92 0.06
C ARG A 50 0.90 3.73 1.52
N VAL A 51 2.20 3.60 1.75
CA VAL A 51 2.83 3.59 3.08
C VAL A 51 3.54 4.91 3.28
N SER A 52 3.41 5.49 4.47
CA SER A 52 3.94 6.81 4.79
C SER A 52 4.59 6.80 6.17
N PRO A 53 5.82 6.24 6.29
CA PRO A 53 6.56 6.18 7.55
C PRO A 53 6.82 7.57 8.11
N SER A 54 6.74 7.72 9.43
CA SER A 54 7.01 8.96 10.14
C SER A 54 8.25 8.84 11.03
N ALA A 55 8.59 9.89 11.77
CA ALA A 55 9.64 9.84 12.79
C ALA A 55 9.38 8.80 13.91
N PHE A 56 8.13 8.31 14.03
CA PHE A 56 7.74 7.29 15.01
C PHE A 56 7.70 5.87 14.44
N THR A 57 7.80 5.71 13.12
CA THR A 57 7.81 4.39 12.48
C THR A 57 9.13 3.70 12.75
N ARG A 58 9.09 2.48 13.26
CA ARG A 58 10.27 1.69 13.57
C ARG A 58 10.59 0.71 12.45
N ARG A 59 11.79 0.13 12.49
CA ARG A 59 12.21 -0.88 11.52
C ARG A 59 11.28 -2.09 11.56
N GLU A 60 10.87 -2.49 12.75
CA GLU A 60 10.00 -3.65 12.97
C GLU A 60 8.62 -3.48 12.32
N ASP A 61 8.09 -2.25 12.25
CA ASP A 61 6.82 -1.95 11.57
C ASP A 61 6.95 -2.21 10.06
N MET A 62 8.09 -1.84 9.47
CA MET A 62 8.37 -2.04 8.04
C MET A 62 8.69 -3.49 7.72
N ASP A 63 9.37 -4.19 8.63
CA ASP A 63 9.63 -5.62 8.51
C ASP A 63 8.31 -6.42 8.59
N ALA A 64 7.40 -6.06 9.50
CA ALA A 64 6.07 -6.65 9.60
C ALA A 64 5.24 -6.44 8.32
N LEU A 65 5.32 -5.24 7.72
CA LEU A 65 4.72 -4.98 6.40
C LEU A 65 5.29 -5.92 5.33
N ALA A 66 6.62 -6.03 5.24
CA ALA A 66 7.28 -6.85 4.22
C ALA A 66 6.94 -8.34 4.37
N VAL A 67 7.02 -8.87 5.60
CA VAL A 67 6.65 -10.27 5.91
C VAL A 67 5.17 -10.51 5.59
N ARG A 68 4.28 -9.59 5.96
CA ARG A 68 2.85 -9.79 5.68
C ARG A 68 2.58 -9.82 4.18
N LEU A 69 3.22 -8.95 3.40
CA LEU A 69 3.10 -8.92 1.93
C LEU A 69 3.66 -10.18 1.26
N SER A 70 4.68 -10.85 1.81
CA SER A 70 5.18 -12.11 1.23
C SER A 70 4.14 -13.24 1.28
N HIS A 71 3.17 -13.17 2.19
CA HIS A 71 2.07 -14.14 2.31
C HIS A 71 0.79 -13.70 1.58
N TRP A 72 0.84 -12.70 0.69
CA TRP A 72 -0.35 -12.15 0.00
C TRP A 72 -1.16 -13.20 -0.80
N ARG A 73 -0.51 -14.29 -1.22
CA ARG A 73 -1.10 -15.34 -2.07
C ARG A 73 -1.24 -16.70 -1.37
N GLU A 74 -0.95 -16.77 -0.08
CA GLU A 74 -1.27 -17.92 0.79
C GLU A 74 -2.67 -17.72 1.41
#